data_AF-A0A534MXH3-F1
#
_entry.id   AF-A0A534MXH3-F1
#
_cell.length_a   1.000
_cell.length_b   1.000
_cell.length_c   1.000
_cell.angle_alpha   90.00
_cell.angle_beta   90.00
_cell.angle_gamma   90.00
#
_symmetry.space_group_name_H-M   'P 1'
#
loop_
_entity.id
_entity.type
_entity.pdbx_description
1 polymer ?
#
loop_
_entity_poly.entity_id
_entity_poly.type
_entity_poly.pdbx_seq_one_letter_code
_entity_poly.pdbx_strand_id
1 'polypeptide(L)' 'MVEDFKNQQFTRMWNEESKSKREKFRNLMKSKLDLLHVEVTEENARAFYNGRLESRQPERIYQMPERSDDRRPPRRR' A
#
# COMPACT_ATOMS: atom_id res chain seq x y z
N MET A 1 -9.86 -0.62 -19.25
CA MET A 1 -9.05 -1.86 -19.13
C MET A 1 -8.08 -1.88 -17.94
N VAL A 2 -7.66 -0.75 -17.36
CA VAL A 2 -6.67 -0.74 -16.25
C VAL A 2 -7.23 -1.23 -14.91
N GLU A 3 -8.51 -0.95 -14.62
CA GLU A 3 -9.16 -1.42 -13.37
C GLU A 3 -9.33 -2.94 -13.32
N ASP A 4 -9.58 -3.57 -14.47
CA ASP A 4 -9.73 -5.02 -14.55
C ASP A 4 -8.42 -5.72 -14.18
N PHE A 5 -7.30 -5.20 -14.68
CA PHE A 5 -5.97 -5.69 -14.34
C PHE A 5 -5.67 -5.57 -12.83
N LYS A 6 -5.92 -4.40 -12.23
CA LYS A 6 -5.70 -4.22 -10.78
C LYS A 6 -6.59 -5.15 -9.95
N ASN A 7 -7.84 -5.36 -10.36
CA ASN A 7 -8.73 -6.31 -9.72
C ASN A 7 -8.22 -7.75 -9.80
N GLN A 8 -7.71 -8.18 -10.94
CA GLN A 8 -7.13 -9.50 -11.10
C GLN A 8 -5.86 -9.68 -10.26
N GLN A 9 -4.99 -8.67 -10.21
CA GLN A 9 -3.81 -8.68 -9.35
C GLN A 9 -4.18 -8.74 -7.87
N PHE A 10 -5.20 -8.00 -7.43
CA PHE A 10 -5.71 -8.07 -6.06
C PHE A 10 -6.17 -9.49 -5.72
N THR A 11 -7.04 -10.07 -6.55
CA THR A 11 -7.55 -11.44 -6.34
C THR A 11 -6.41 -12.44 -6.24
N ARG A 12 -5.38 -12.32 -7.10
CA ARG A 12 -4.19 -13.19 -7.07
C ARG A 12 -3.42 -13.07 -5.76
N MET A 13 -3.16 -11.86 -5.29
CA MET A 13 -2.41 -11.61 -4.05
C MET A 13 -3.21 -11.99 -2.79
N TRP A 14 -4.53 -11.78 -2.83
CA TRP A 14 -5.43 -12.11 -1.73
C TRP A 14 -5.63 -13.62 -1.55
N ASN A 15 -5.56 -14.37 -2.65
CA ASN A 15 -5.70 -15.83 -2.68
C ASN A 15 -4.36 -16.55 -2.95
N GLU A 16 -3.24 -15.86 -2.72
CA GLU A 16 -1.90 -16.44 -2.93
C GLU A 16 -1.74 -17.75 -2.14
N GLU A 17 -1.18 -18.78 -2.80
CA GLU A 17 -1.06 -20.13 -2.25
C GLU A 17 -0.05 -20.17 -1.09
N SER A 18 1.03 -19.39 -1.22
CA SER A 18 1.99 -19.21 -0.16
C SER A 18 1.37 -18.43 1.00
N LYS A 19 1.10 -19.14 2.12
CA LYS A 19 0.53 -18.57 3.34
C LYS A 19 1.24 -17.29 3.78
N SER A 20 2.57 -17.29 3.79
CA SER A 20 3.38 -16.14 4.23
C SER A 20 3.18 -14.90 3.34
N LYS A 21 3.03 -15.08 2.02
CA LYS A 21 2.78 -13.96 1.09
C LYS A 21 1.36 -13.43 1.24
N ARG A 22 0.39 -14.33 1.36
CA ARG A 22 -1.02 -13.99 1.61
C ARG A 22 -1.18 -13.21 2.90
N GLU A 23 -0.56 -13.67 3.99
CA GLU A 23 -0.59 -12.98 5.29
C GLU A 23 0.09 -11.62 5.23
N LYS A 24 1.25 -11.50 4.56
CA LYS A 24 1.90 -10.20 4.33
C LYS A 24 0.98 -9.22 3.61
N PHE A 25 0.31 -9.67 2.54
CA PHE A 25 -0.60 -8.82 1.79
C PHE A 25 -1.84 -8.42 2.61
N ARG A 26 -2.45 -9.37 3.34
CA ARG A 26 -3.57 -9.09 4.24
C ARG A 26 -3.19 -8.13 5.37
N ASN A 27 -2.03 -8.30 5.97
CA ASN A 27 -1.52 -7.40 7.01
C ASN A 27 -1.25 -6.00 6.47
N LEU A 28 -0.75 -5.88 5.24
CA LEU A 28 -0.60 -4.59 4.56
C LEU A 28 -1.97 -3.91 4.38
N MET A 29 -2.96 -4.61 3.83
CA MET A 29 -4.32 -4.06 3.66
C MET A 29 -4.94 -3.69 5.00
N LYS A 30 -4.79 -4.54 6.02
CA LYS A 30 -5.23 -4.27 7.39
C LYS A 30 -4.63 -2.96 7.92
N SER A 31 -3.31 -2.81 7.85
CA SER A 31 -2.62 -1.59 8.30
C SER A 31 -3.09 -0.36 7.52
N LYS A 32 -3.32 -0.47 6.20
CA LYS A 32 -3.79 0.66 5.40
C LYS A 32 -5.24 1.05 5.73
N LEU A 33 -6.13 0.09 5.92
CA LEU A 33 -7.53 0.36 6.28
C LEU A 33 -7.66 0.87 7.71
N ASP A 34 -6.84 0.36 8.64
CA ASP A 34 -6.78 0.83 10.03
C ASP A 34 -6.41 2.31 10.11
N LEU A 35 -5.44 2.76 9.28
CA LEU A 35 -5.09 4.19 9.15
C LEU A 35 -6.23 5.08 8.64
N LEU A 36 -7.17 4.49 7.90
CA LEU A 36 -8.35 5.19 7.39
C LEU A 36 -9.55 5.01 8.32
N HIS A 37 -9.40 4.29 9.44
CA HIS A 37 -10.46 3.89 10.34
C HIS A 37 -11.62 3.17 9.63
N VAL A 38 -11.29 2.39 8.59
CA VAL A 38 -12.24 1.59 7.81
C VAL A 38 -12.14 0.13 8.25
N GLU A 39 -13.30 -0.54 8.31
CA GLU A 39 -13.35 -1.96 8.65
C GLU A 39 -12.55 -2.81 7.64
N VAL A 40 -11.83 -3.79 8.15
CA VAL A 40 -10.91 -4.64 7.38
C VAL A 40 -11.69 -5.78 6.73
N THR A 41 -12.46 -5.44 5.71
CA THR A 41 -13.18 -6.39 4.85
C THR A 41 -12.47 -6.57 3.51
N GLU A 42 -12.73 -7.68 2.82
CA GLU A 42 -12.19 -7.90 1.48
C GLU A 42 -12.66 -6.81 0.50
N GLU A 43 -13.92 -6.40 0.60
CA GLU A 43 -14.51 -5.37 -0.25
C GLU A 43 -13.80 -4.01 -0.05
N ASN A 44 -13.58 -3.60 1.20
CA ASN A 44 -12.87 -2.37 1.52
C ASN A 44 -11.40 -2.43 1.11
N ALA A 45 -10.73 -3.57 1.32
CA ALA A 45 -9.35 -3.77 0.88
C ALA A 45 -9.24 -3.70 -0.64
N ARG A 46 -10.21 -4.27 -1.35
CA ARG A 46 -10.30 -4.24 -2.81
C ARG A 46 -10.58 -2.83 -3.32
N ALA A 47 -11.50 -2.11 -2.70
CA ALA A 47 -11.78 -0.71 -3.01
C ALA A 47 -10.54 0.16 -2.78
N PHE A 48 -9.81 -0.04 -1.67
CA PHE A 48 -8.57 0.67 -1.36
C PHE A 48 -7.48 0.40 -2.40
N TYR A 49 -7.23 -0.87 -2.72
CA TYR A 49 -6.21 -1.26 -3.69
C TYR A 49 -6.47 -0.72 -5.10
N ASN A 50 -7.75 -0.66 -5.49
CA ASN A 50 -8.16 -0.10 -6.78
C ASN A 50 -8.24 1.43 -6.79
N GLY A 51 -8.09 2.09 -5.64
CA GLY A 51 -8.21 3.55 -5.50
C GLY A 51 -9.66 4.06 -5.55
N ARG A 52 -10.64 3.19 -5.28
CA ARG A 52 -12.08 3.50 -5.24
C ARG A 52 -12.61 3.74 -3.82
N LEU A 53 -11.81 3.49 -2.79
CA LEU A 53 -12.22 3.74 -1.42
C LEU A 53 -12.28 5.25 -1.20
N GLU A 54 -13.49 5.80 -1.11
CA GLU A 54 -13.75 7.17 -0.68
C GLU A 54 -13.43 7.30 0.81
N SER A 55 -12.14 7.38 1.11
CA SER A 55 -11.68 7.74 2.45
C SER A 55 -11.99 9.22 2.69
N ARG A 56 -12.69 9.50 3.77
CA ARG A 56 -12.72 10.82 4.40
C ARG A 56 -11.35 11.08 5.03
N GLN A 57 -10.33 11.31 4.19
CA GLN A 57 -8.94 11.47 4.62
C GLN A 57 -8.83 12.61 5.64
N PRO A 58 -8.21 12.42 6.83
CA PRO A 58 -7.31 13.43 7.33
C PRO A 58 -6.06 13.40 6.43
N GLU A 59 -5.71 14.53 5.82
CA GLU A 59 -4.52 14.69 4.96
C GLU A 59 -3.29 14.04 5.59
N ARG A 60 -2.91 12.84 5.13
CA ARG A 60 -1.61 12.24 5.49
C ARG A 60 -0.59 12.63 4.45
N ILE A 61 0.08 13.75 4.74
CA ILE A 61 1.30 14.21 4.11
C ILE A 61 2.28 13.04 4.08
N TYR A 62 2.59 12.54 2.88
CA TYR A 62 3.69 11.60 2.69
C TYR A 62 4.98 12.39 2.95
N GLN A 63 5.53 12.33 4.17
CA GLN A 63 6.92 12.76 4.36
C GLN A 63 7.78 11.79 3.55
N MET A 64 8.12 12.19 2.33
CA MET A 64 9.24 11.60 1.61
C MET A 64 10.46 11.79 2.52
N PRO A 65 11.21 10.72 2.89
CA PRO A 65 12.48 10.95 3.56
C PRO A 65 13.33 11.80 2.63
N GLU A 66 13.74 12.98 3.09
CA GLU A 66 14.71 13.82 2.39
C GLU A 66 15.92 12.94 2.08
N ARG A 67 16.09 12.56 0.81
CA ARG A 67 17.34 11.97 0.33
C ARG A 67 18.39 13.04 0.54
N SER A 68 19.20 12.89 1.58
CA SER A 68 20.42 13.69 1.75
C SER A 68 21.35 13.34 0.58
N ASP A 69 21.28 14.12 -0.49
CA ASP A 69 22.17 14.02 -1.65
C ASP A 69 23.54 14.67 -1.36
N ASP A 70 24.10 14.43 -0.18
CA ASP A 70 25.47 14.86 0.15
C ASP A 70 26.48 13.81 -0.32
N ARG A 71 26.44 13.51 -1.62
CA ARG A 71 27.57 12.90 -2.34
C ARG A 71 28.59 13.99 -2.67
N ARG A 72 29.33 14.48 -1.67
CA ARG A 72 30.62 15.13 -1.93
C ARG A 72 31.76 14.16 -1.66
N PRO A 73 32.67 13.95 -2.62
CA PRO A 73 33.79 13.04 -2.43
C PRO A 73 34.72 13.54 -1.31
N PRO A 74 35.45 12.63 -0.63
CA PRO A 74 36.38 13.02 0.42
C PRO A 74 37.48 13.93 -0.14
N ARG A 75 37.69 15.09 0.49
CA ARG A 75 38.84 15.96 0.22
C ARG A 75 40.11 15.24 0.65
N ARG A 76 40.95 14.84 -0.33
CA ARG A 76 42.33 14.39 -0.05
C ARG A 76 43.14 15.57 0.46
N ARG A 77 43.64 15.47 1.68
CA ARG A 77 44.83 16.19 2.16
C ARG A 77 45.87 15.15 2.53
#